data_AF-A0M2Q4-F1
#
_entry.id   AF-A0M2Q4-F1
#
_cell.length_a   1.000
_cell.length_b   1.000
_cell.length_c   1.000
_cell.angle_alpha   90.00
_cell.angle_beta   90.00
_cell.angle_gamma   90.00
#
_symmetry.space_group_name_H-M   'P 1'
#
loop_
_entity.id
_entity.type
_entity.pdbx_description
1 polymer ?
#
loop_
_entity_poly.entity_id
_entity_poly.type
_entity_poly.pdbx_seq_one_letter_code
_entity_poly.pdbx_strand_id
1 'polypeptide(L)'
;MMNNITFLNIDWLLPVIFSAILIWLIFIWKEWYVSKSKRFLLKSFLAFLSIGSLALIALKPVRLVEAEKNKALILTPGYNEEQLDSLQKETRNLKILRYEPGEPVLEEEDKITSAFILGHGISSFDLWQFDGISSSFLPGDRPDGVIKLRYKEKNSIGKSFIIQGKYNNPKNGNQLVLKGPGGSKLDSISLKDAKNQSFSLKTSLKAKGNFLYSLVEKDSLGNVLSLNPVPVRVADRQILKILILNAFPTFETKYLKNFLAESGHKVVVRSQLTRGRFKFEYFNTERLPVNSLSEEILANFDLLVIDANQLKNIGGTNYDNLHKAIREQGLGVFIQPDLSLFNASREFPEFDFTTNNNSEFRLKEWPNVPVKTYSFIIQDRFRFQPIHESESGILSGYTKLQNGRMGTSVFKNTYQLILDGNTAVYQALWSQLIEKLAKKKNPVIEWNSDSFMAYANEPFSFKVRTTIQDPEIIDNQQNEIPIKSNIDIPTLWEGTTFSREKGWQFLTATQDTTSGFYYYAGDKKDWSSLRAQETMQQNLRYFNSDLNSNQLQKVQEPINLFWFYIIFLCSIGFLWLEPKMSN
;
A
#
# COMPACT_ATOMS: atom_id res chain seq x y z
N MET A 1 35.78 37.33 -3.97
CA MET A 1 36.28 36.23 -4.84
C MET A 1 37.19 35.21 -4.12
N MET A 2 37.32 35.23 -2.78
CA MET A 2 38.29 34.40 -2.04
C MET A 2 37.66 33.42 -1.01
N ASN A 3 36.36 33.11 -1.13
CA ASN A 3 35.60 32.34 -0.14
C ASN A 3 35.41 30.84 -0.46
N ASN A 4 36.11 30.27 -1.45
CA ASN A 4 35.85 28.90 -1.93
C ASN A 4 37.06 27.94 -1.85
N ILE A 5 38.07 28.22 -1.03
CA ILE A 5 39.23 27.33 -0.85
C ILE A 5 39.06 26.55 0.45
N THR A 6 39.12 25.23 0.35
CA THR A 6 39.13 24.27 1.46
C THR A 6 40.40 23.41 1.37
N PHE A 7 40.66 22.51 2.31
CA PHE A 7 41.85 21.66 2.32
C PHE A 7 41.42 20.19 2.40
N LEU A 8 42.05 19.33 1.60
CA LEU A 8 41.75 17.89 1.61
C LEU A 8 42.10 17.26 2.97
N ASN A 9 43.21 17.72 3.57
CA ASN A 9 43.70 17.26 4.87
C ASN A 9 43.34 18.25 5.98
N ILE A 10 42.07 18.62 6.11
CA ILE A 10 41.63 19.66 7.05
C ILE A 10 41.92 19.32 8.51
N ASP A 11 41.90 18.03 8.87
CA ASP A 11 42.23 17.54 10.21
C ASP A 11 43.68 17.86 10.62
N TRP A 12 44.57 18.10 9.64
CA TRP A 12 45.98 18.40 9.83
C TRP A 12 46.27 19.92 9.80
N LEU A 13 45.25 20.76 9.62
CA LEU A 13 45.40 22.20 9.44
C LEU A 13 46.09 22.86 10.64
N LEU A 14 45.60 22.60 11.85
CA LEU A 14 46.18 23.13 13.08
C LEU A 14 47.63 22.66 13.29
N PRO A 15 47.96 21.35 13.32
CA PRO A 15 49.31 20.90 13.58
C PRO A 15 50.32 21.36 12.51
N VAL A 16 49.92 21.45 11.24
CA VAL A 16 50.79 21.94 10.16
C VAL A 16 51.06 23.44 10.31
N ILE A 17 50.05 24.25 10.62
CA ILE A 17 50.22 25.70 10.84
C ILE A 17 51.11 25.96 12.06
N PHE A 18 50.87 25.27 13.18
CA PHE A 18 51.71 25.41 14.38
C PHE A 18 53.17 25.03 14.10
N SER A 19 53.39 23.92 13.39
CA SER A 19 54.74 23.48 13.02
C SER A 19 55.43 24.48 12.08
N ALA A 20 54.70 25.01 11.10
CA ALA A 20 55.20 26.02 10.17
C ALA A 20 55.61 27.33 10.89
N ILE A 21 54.75 27.82 11.80
CA ILE A 21 55.04 29.03 12.59
C ILE A 21 56.24 28.78 13.52
N LEU A 22 56.31 27.62 14.18
CA LEU A 22 57.42 27.29 15.06
C LEU A 22 58.76 27.25 14.30
N ILE A 23 58.80 26.58 13.15
CA ILE A 23 60.00 26.51 12.30
C ILE A 23 60.40 27.91 11.82
N TRP A 24 59.43 28.74 11.44
CA TRP A 24 59.70 30.12 11.00
C TRP A 24 60.24 31.00 12.13
N LEU A 25 59.69 30.89 13.35
CA LEU A 25 60.20 31.61 14.52
C LEU A 25 61.61 31.16 14.90
N ILE A 26 61.91 29.86 14.85
CA ILE A 26 63.27 29.33 15.06
C ILE A 26 64.23 29.90 14.01
N PHE A 27 63.80 29.99 12.75
CA PHE A 27 64.61 30.58 11.68
C PHE A 27 64.89 32.07 11.93
N ILE A 28 63.87 32.85 12.31
CA ILE A 28 64.01 34.26 12.68
C ILE A 28 64.99 34.42 13.85
N TRP A 29 64.85 33.61 14.90
CA TRP A 29 65.71 33.68 16.08
C TRP A 29 67.16 33.37 15.74
N LYS A 30 67.41 32.32 14.94
CA LYS A 30 68.74 31.96 14.45
C LYS A 30 69.35 33.08 13.60
N GLU A 31 68.60 33.62 12.64
CA GLU A 31 69.11 34.65 11.73
C GLU A 31 69.39 35.97 12.48
N TRP A 32 68.58 36.31 13.49
CA TRP A 32 68.79 37.48 14.34
C TRP A 32 70.09 37.39 15.13
N TYR A 33 70.40 36.20 15.66
CA TYR A 33 71.60 35.99 16.47
C TYR A 33 72.88 35.92 15.62
N VAL A 34 72.79 35.39 14.41
CA VAL A 34 73.95 35.14 13.54
C VAL A 34 74.27 36.31 12.59
N SER A 35 73.29 37.12 12.18
CA SER A 35 73.49 38.15 11.15
C SER A 35 72.78 39.48 11.45
N LYS A 36 73.53 40.51 11.87
CA LYS A 36 73.05 41.92 11.85
C LYS A 36 73.12 42.52 10.43
N SER A 37 72.61 41.79 9.44
CA SER A 37 72.65 42.16 8.02
C SER A 37 71.49 43.09 7.64
N LYS A 38 71.73 44.05 6.73
CA LYS A 38 70.69 44.90 6.11
C LYS A 38 69.61 44.10 5.34
N ARG A 39 69.81 42.80 5.12
CA ARG A 39 68.91 41.91 4.35
C ARG A 39 68.09 40.95 5.23
N PHE A 40 68.12 41.10 6.56
CA PHE A 40 67.35 40.27 7.51
C PHE A 40 65.87 40.16 7.14
N LEU A 41 65.23 41.28 6.79
CA LEU A 41 63.82 41.33 6.39
C LEU A 41 63.54 40.48 5.14
N LEU A 42 64.45 40.51 4.16
CA LEU A 42 64.32 39.73 2.93
C LEU A 42 64.46 38.23 3.20
N LYS A 43 65.42 37.83 4.05
CA LYS A 43 65.63 36.42 4.43
C LYS A 43 64.46 35.85 5.22
N SER A 44 63.94 36.62 6.18
CA SER A 44 62.76 36.24 6.96
C SER A 44 61.53 36.06 6.06
N PHE A 45 61.36 36.94 5.07
CA PHE A 45 60.28 36.83 4.09
C PHE A 45 60.43 35.62 3.16
N LEU A 46 61.63 35.32 2.66
CA LEU A 46 61.88 34.13 1.84
C LEU A 46 61.70 32.83 2.62
N ALA A 47 62.11 32.81 3.90
CA ALA A 47 61.85 31.69 4.80
C ALA A 47 60.35 31.48 5.01
N PHE A 48 59.60 32.56 5.26
CA PHE A 48 58.13 32.51 5.34
C PHE A 48 57.52 31.94 4.07
N LEU A 49 57.97 32.38 2.89
CA LEU A 49 57.47 31.92 1.60
C LEU A 49 57.76 30.43 1.38
N SER A 50 58.97 29.96 1.73
CA SER A 50 59.34 28.54 1.60
C SER A 50 58.53 27.63 2.53
N ILE A 51 58.43 27.98 3.82
CA ILE A 51 57.73 27.20 4.83
C ILE A 51 56.21 27.23 4.55
N GLY A 52 55.68 28.39 4.17
CA GLY A 52 54.29 28.54 3.75
C GLY A 52 53.96 27.68 2.53
N SER A 53 54.87 27.60 1.55
CA SER A 53 54.68 26.74 0.38
C SER A 53 54.68 25.25 0.74
N LEU A 54 55.57 24.83 1.64
CA LEU A 54 55.62 23.45 2.14
C LEU A 54 54.34 23.08 2.92
N ALA A 55 53.84 24.01 3.75
CA ALA A 55 52.59 23.85 4.48
C ALA A 55 51.39 23.71 3.52
N LEU A 56 51.35 24.50 2.45
CA LEU A 56 50.31 24.40 1.41
C LEU A 56 50.40 23.08 0.64
N ILE A 57 51.60 22.55 0.38
CA ILE A 57 51.77 21.23 -0.24
C ILE A 57 51.21 20.12 0.67
N ALA A 58 51.48 20.18 1.98
CA ALA A 58 51.00 19.20 2.95
C ALA A 58 49.48 19.24 3.14
N LEU A 59 48.89 20.44 3.15
CA LEU A 59 47.45 20.63 3.34
C LEU A 59 46.62 20.37 2.08
N LYS A 60 47.24 20.38 0.90
CA LYS A 60 46.59 20.17 -0.41
C LYS A 60 45.34 21.05 -0.57
N PRO A 61 45.50 22.35 -0.91
CA PRO A 61 44.37 23.23 -1.09
C PRO A 61 43.49 22.77 -2.25
N VAL A 62 42.20 22.82 -2.01
CA VAL A 62 41.13 22.38 -2.90
C VAL A 62 40.22 23.56 -3.17
N ARG A 63 39.87 23.77 -4.43
CA ARG A 63 38.85 24.75 -4.81
C ARG A 63 37.49 24.05 -4.87
N LEU A 64 36.49 24.64 -4.23
CA LEU A 64 35.10 24.28 -4.46
C LEU A 64 34.69 24.87 -5.80
N VAL A 65 34.68 24.02 -6.82
CA VAL A 65 34.23 24.37 -8.17
C VAL A 65 32.84 23.79 -8.36
N GLU A 66 31.95 24.57 -8.98
CA GLU A 66 30.68 24.03 -9.44
C GLU A 66 31.03 22.97 -10.47
N ALA A 67 30.67 21.71 -10.20
CA ALA A 67 31.03 20.61 -11.09
C ALA A 67 30.65 20.96 -12.53
N GLU A 68 31.59 20.82 -13.47
CA GLU A 68 31.18 20.72 -14.87
C GLU A 68 30.15 19.59 -14.93
N LYS A 69 28.93 19.96 -15.33
CA LYS A 69 27.76 19.10 -15.22
C LYS A 69 27.93 17.94 -16.19
N ASN A 70 28.56 16.84 -15.77
CA ASN A 70 28.43 15.57 -16.45
C ASN A 70 26.96 15.19 -16.38
N LYS A 71 26.25 15.46 -17.48
CA LYS A 71 24.82 15.28 -17.62
C LYS A 71 24.58 13.94 -18.31
N ALA A 72 23.76 13.11 -17.70
CA ALA A 72 23.26 11.91 -18.34
C ALA A 72 21.87 12.16 -18.94
N LEU A 73 21.59 11.54 -20.07
CA LEU A 73 20.26 11.41 -20.63
C LEU A 73 19.88 9.94 -20.61
N ILE A 74 18.82 9.62 -19.88
CA ILE A 74 18.43 8.24 -19.59
C ILE A 74 17.15 7.95 -20.36
N LEU A 75 17.28 7.02 -21.30
CA LEU A 75 16.18 6.59 -22.15
C LEU A 75 15.49 5.41 -21.48
N THR A 76 14.22 5.62 -21.16
CA THR A 76 13.31 4.57 -20.67
C THR A 76 12.29 4.24 -21.76
N PRO A 77 11.60 3.09 -21.71
CA PRO A 77 10.59 2.74 -22.70
C PRO A 77 9.55 3.86 -22.90
N GLY A 78 9.09 4.06 -24.14
CA GLY A 78 8.10 5.10 -24.47
C GLY A 78 8.64 6.54 -24.44
N TYR A 79 9.95 6.74 -24.56
CA TYR A 79 10.54 8.06 -24.76
C TYR A 79 10.10 8.66 -26.10
N ASN A 80 9.97 9.99 -26.15
CA ASN A 80 9.63 10.71 -27.38
C ASN A 80 10.92 11.19 -28.09
N GLU A 81 11.04 10.91 -29.38
CA GLU A 81 12.21 11.30 -30.20
C GLU A 81 12.34 12.82 -30.35
N GLU A 82 11.24 13.56 -30.46
CA GLU A 82 11.27 15.03 -30.54
C GLU A 82 11.83 15.67 -29.26
N GLN A 83 11.52 15.08 -28.10
CA GLN A 83 12.08 15.50 -26.81
C GLN A 83 13.59 15.21 -26.75
N LEU A 84 14.01 14.01 -27.19
CA LEU A 84 15.41 13.62 -27.29
C LEU A 84 16.22 14.60 -28.15
N ASP A 85 15.73 14.89 -29.36
CA ASP A 85 16.38 15.80 -30.31
C ASP A 85 16.50 17.23 -29.77
N SER A 86 15.46 17.70 -29.07
CA SER A 86 15.45 19.04 -28.48
C SER A 86 16.48 19.16 -27.35
N LEU A 87 16.54 18.16 -26.45
CA LEU A 87 17.50 18.12 -25.35
C LEU A 87 18.95 18.01 -25.81
N GLN A 88 19.21 17.22 -26.85
CA GLN A 88 20.54 17.10 -27.44
C GLN A 88 21.03 18.42 -28.05
N LYS A 89 20.13 19.23 -28.62
CA LYS A 89 20.47 20.55 -29.18
C LYS A 89 20.72 21.59 -28.08
N GLU A 90 19.93 21.57 -27.02
CA GLU A 90 20.00 22.56 -25.93
C GLU A 90 21.15 22.30 -24.94
N THR A 91 21.52 21.02 -24.74
CA THR A 91 22.52 20.64 -23.75
C THR A 91 23.76 20.00 -24.39
N ARG A 92 24.90 20.67 -24.23
CA ARG A 92 26.22 20.14 -24.65
C ARG A 92 26.74 19.09 -23.64
N ASN A 93 27.48 18.08 -24.13
CA ASN A 93 28.10 16.99 -23.36
C ASN A 93 27.11 16.09 -22.59
N LEU A 94 26.13 15.50 -23.28
CA LEU A 94 25.21 14.49 -22.72
C LEU A 94 25.72 13.06 -22.94
N LYS A 95 25.88 12.29 -21.86
CA LYS A 95 26.07 10.83 -21.94
C LYS A 95 24.68 10.17 -22.08
N ILE A 96 24.44 9.49 -23.19
CA ILE A 96 23.16 8.79 -23.43
C ILE A 96 23.27 7.37 -22.85
N LEU A 97 22.36 7.04 -21.96
CA LEU A 97 22.28 5.75 -21.28
C LEU A 97 20.90 5.14 -21.49
N ARG A 98 20.82 3.81 -21.58
CA ARG A 98 19.55 3.07 -21.67
C ARG A 98 19.26 2.43 -20.33
N TYR A 99 18.00 2.55 -19.90
CA TYR A 99 17.54 1.94 -18.67
C TYR A 99 17.01 0.53 -18.93
N GLU A 100 17.61 -0.46 -18.25
CA GLU A 100 17.07 -1.81 -18.11
C GLU A 100 16.76 -2.06 -16.63
N PRO A 101 15.53 -2.45 -16.27
CA PRO A 101 15.16 -2.64 -14.87
C PRO A 101 16.00 -3.70 -14.15
N GLY A 102 16.53 -3.33 -12.99
CA GLY A 102 17.35 -4.17 -12.12
C GLY A 102 18.84 -4.18 -12.48
N GLU A 103 19.24 -3.48 -13.54
CA GLU A 103 20.65 -3.29 -13.90
C GLU A 103 21.16 -1.92 -13.41
N PRO A 104 22.45 -1.80 -13.07
CA PRO A 104 23.04 -0.51 -12.76
C PRO A 104 23.05 0.38 -14.00
N VAL A 105 22.42 1.55 -13.91
CA VAL A 105 22.32 2.53 -15.00
C VAL A 105 23.54 3.45 -15.03
N LEU A 106 24.07 3.77 -13.85
CA LEU A 106 25.15 4.72 -13.65
C LEU A 106 26.38 3.99 -13.12
N GLU A 107 27.52 4.19 -13.77
CA GLU A 107 28.81 3.69 -13.30
C GLU A 107 29.48 4.76 -12.43
N GLU A 108 30.13 4.38 -11.30
CA GLU A 108 30.79 5.33 -10.39
C GLU A 108 31.85 6.19 -11.10
N GLU A 109 32.45 5.65 -12.15
CA GLU A 109 33.49 6.27 -12.96
C GLU A 109 32.98 7.47 -13.77
N ASP A 110 31.67 7.52 -14.06
CA ASP A 110 31.05 8.55 -14.91
C ASP A 110 30.93 9.92 -14.23
N LYS A 111 30.96 9.95 -12.89
CA LYS A 111 30.79 11.15 -12.07
C LYS A 111 29.59 12.01 -12.52
N ILE A 112 28.45 11.36 -12.82
CA ILE A 112 27.22 12.02 -13.25
C ILE A 112 26.67 12.85 -12.09
N THR A 113 26.45 14.15 -12.32
CA THR A 113 25.93 15.08 -11.30
C THR A 113 24.49 15.50 -11.57
N SER A 114 24.02 15.29 -12.80
CA SER A 114 22.63 15.57 -13.17
C SER A 114 22.14 14.62 -14.27
N ALA A 115 20.86 14.27 -14.23
CA ALA A 115 20.26 13.34 -15.18
C ALA A 115 18.91 13.85 -15.70
N PHE A 116 18.67 13.67 -16.99
CA PHE A 116 17.34 13.81 -17.59
C PHE A 116 16.79 12.44 -17.88
N ILE A 117 15.58 12.14 -17.42
CA ILE A 117 14.94 10.83 -17.59
C ILE A 117 13.77 11.00 -18.56
N LEU A 118 13.83 10.32 -19.71
CA LEU A 118 12.81 10.41 -20.77
C LEU A 118 11.98 9.13 -20.85
N GLY A 119 10.67 9.25 -21.04
CA GLY A 119 9.75 8.14 -21.32
C GLY A 119 8.85 7.77 -20.14
N HIS A 120 8.70 6.48 -19.87
CA HIS A 120 7.88 5.96 -18.79
C HIS A 120 8.49 6.16 -17.38
N GLY A 121 9.82 6.28 -17.29
CA GLY A 121 10.55 6.48 -16.03
C GLY A 121 11.25 5.21 -15.52
N ILE A 122 11.87 5.34 -14.34
CA ILE A 122 12.66 4.33 -13.64
C ILE A 122 11.77 3.51 -12.69
N SER A 123 11.92 2.19 -12.64
CA SER A 123 11.13 1.36 -11.71
C SER A 123 11.41 1.75 -10.26
N SER A 124 10.41 1.64 -9.38
CA SER A 124 10.53 2.09 -7.98
C SER A 124 11.73 1.49 -7.22
N PHE A 125 12.09 0.26 -7.54
CA PHE A 125 13.21 -0.45 -6.92
C PHE A 125 14.60 -0.04 -7.43
N ASP A 126 14.68 0.75 -8.51
CA ASP A 126 15.94 1.30 -9.05
C ASP A 126 16.09 2.80 -8.76
N LEU A 127 15.09 3.44 -8.13
CA LEU A 127 15.14 4.89 -7.85
C LEU A 127 16.32 5.29 -6.96
N TRP A 128 16.78 4.39 -6.07
CA TRP A 128 17.94 4.64 -5.20
C TRP A 128 19.23 4.96 -5.97
N GLN A 129 19.35 4.50 -7.23
CA GLN A 129 20.51 4.82 -8.08
C GLN A 129 20.62 6.33 -8.39
N PHE A 130 19.54 7.08 -8.18
CA PHE A 130 19.46 8.53 -8.41
C PHE A 130 19.54 9.35 -7.12
N ASP A 131 19.70 8.71 -5.96
CA ASP A 131 19.85 9.40 -4.69
C ASP A 131 21.11 10.29 -4.74
N GLY A 132 20.93 11.59 -4.49
CA GLY A 132 22.02 12.57 -4.55
C GLY A 132 22.35 13.09 -5.95
N ILE A 133 21.62 12.68 -7.00
CA ILE A 133 21.79 13.18 -8.37
C ILE A 133 20.66 14.13 -8.72
N SER A 134 20.99 15.33 -9.23
CA SER A 134 19.96 16.30 -9.65
C SER A 134 19.27 15.80 -10.91
N SER A 135 18.12 15.16 -10.73
CA SER A 135 17.43 14.42 -11.78
C SER A 135 16.10 15.08 -12.13
N SER A 136 15.83 15.25 -13.42
CA SER A 136 14.57 15.78 -13.94
C SER A 136 13.87 14.73 -14.79
N PHE A 137 12.63 14.41 -14.44
CA PHE A 137 11.81 13.46 -15.18
C PHE A 137 10.91 14.19 -16.19
N LEU A 138 11.07 13.84 -17.46
CA LEU A 138 10.29 14.36 -18.57
C LEU A 138 9.45 13.21 -19.15
N PRO A 139 8.16 13.13 -18.79
CA PRO A 139 7.32 12.01 -19.19
C PRO A 139 7.08 12.02 -20.70
N GLY A 140 7.08 10.82 -21.28
CA GLY A 140 6.62 10.58 -22.65
C GLY A 140 5.09 10.51 -22.76
N ASP A 141 4.62 10.01 -23.90
CA ASP A 141 3.18 9.81 -24.12
C ASP A 141 2.63 8.70 -23.22
N ARG A 142 1.37 8.87 -22.79
CA ARG A 142 0.71 7.84 -21.98
C ARG A 142 0.46 6.60 -22.83
N PRO A 143 0.72 5.40 -22.29
CA PRO A 143 0.55 4.16 -23.04
C PRO A 143 -0.91 3.92 -23.41
N ASP A 144 -1.14 3.38 -24.59
CA ASP A 144 -2.43 2.85 -25.01
C ASP A 144 -2.74 1.58 -24.19
N GLY A 145 -3.98 1.43 -23.71
CA GLY A 145 -4.36 0.26 -22.91
C GLY A 145 -5.01 0.58 -21.58
N VAL A 146 -5.06 -0.42 -20.70
CA VAL A 146 -5.57 -0.26 -19.34
C VAL A 146 -4.54 0.46 -18.49
N ILE A 147 -4.92 1.62 -17.94
CA ILE A 147 -4.04 2.50 -17.14
C ILE A 147 -4.45 2.57 -15.66
N LYS A 148 -5.61 2.02 -15.31
CA LYS A 148 -6.05 1.83 -13.92
C LYS A 148 -6.84 0.53 -13.83
N LEU A 149 -6.60 -0.23 -12.78
CA LEU A 149 -7.31 -1.47 -12.49
C LEU A 149 -7.65 -1.55 -11.01
N ARG A 150 -8.85 -2.03 -10.69
CA ARG A 150 -9.29 -2.28 -9.33
C ARG A 150 -10.21 -3.50 -9.30
N TYR A 151 -9.85 -4.46 -8.48
CA TYR A 151 -10.68 -5.62 -8.18
C TYR A 151 -10.33 -6.15 -6.79
N LYS A 152 -11.18 -7.03 -6.25
CA LYS A 152 -10.90 -7.72 -5.00
C LYS A 152 -10.21 -9.04 -5.32
N GLU A 153 -8.98 -9.26 -4.86
CA GLU A 153 -8.26 -10.51 -5.09
C GLU A 153 -8.86 -11.70 -4.31
N LYS A 154 -9.19 -11.48 -3.02
CA LYS A 154 -9.77 -12.49 -2.13
C LYS A 154 -11.30 -12.42 -2.14
N ASN A 155 -11.94 -13.41 -2.73
CA ASN A 155 -13.40 -13.55 -2.82
C ASN A 155 -13.88 -14.86 -2.18
N SER A 156 -15.19 -15.06 -2.18
CA SER A 156 -15.84 -16.30 -1.75
C SER A 156 -16.81 -16.78 -2.81
N ILE A 157 -17.07 -18.10 -2.83
CA ILE A 157 -18.05 -18.70 -3.73
C ILE A 157 -19.41 -18.00 -3.63
N GLY A 158 -20.06 -17.79 -4.77
CA GLY A 158 -21.38 -17.18 -4.89
C GLY A 158 -21.39 -15.65 -4.88
N LYS A 159 -20.24 -14.99 -4.66
CA LYS A 159 -20.13 -13.54 -4.84
C LYS A 159 -19.93 -13.18 -6.33
N SER A 160 -20.40 -12.00 -6.70
CA SER A 160 -20.09 -11.39 -8.01
C SER A 160 -18.66 -10.86 -7.96
N PHE A 161 -17.80 -11.38 -8.83
CA PHE A 161 -16.47 -10.86 -9.05
C PHE A 161 -16.55 -9.71 -10.05
N ILE A 162 -16.07 -8.54 -9.66
CA ILE A 162 -16.16 -7.31 -10.44
C ILE A 162 -14.76 -6.75 -10.64
N ILE A 163 -14.42 -6.47 -11.90
CA ILE A 163 -13.18 -5.81 -12.31
C ILE A 163 -13.55 -4.44 -12.88
N GLN A 164 -12.97 -3.40 -12.30
CA GLN A 164 -13.17 -2.02 -12.75
C GLN A 164 -11.85 -1.40 -13.15
N GLY A 165 -11.90 -0.45 -14.07
CA GLY A 165 -10.69 0.21 -14.51
C GLY A 165 -10.93 1.34 -15.48
N LYS A 166 -9.81 1.89 -15.97
CA LYS A 166 -9.79 2.96 -16.97
C LYS A 166 -8.87 2.58 -18.10
N TYR A 167 -9.35 2.77 -19.31
CA TYR A 167 -8.66 2.53 -20.57
C TYR A 167 -8.25 3.88 -21.19
N ASN A 168 -7.02 3.99 -21.68
CA ASN A 168 -6.48 5.17 -22.37
C ASN A 168 -6.45 4.93 -23.89
N ASN A 169 -6.84 5.94 -24.67
CA ASN A 169 -6.94 5.88 -26.14
C ASN A 169 -7.67 4.62 -26.69
N PRO A 170 -8.88 4.29 -26.20
CA PRO A 170 -9.70 3.23 -26.78
C PRO A 170 -9.96 3.46 -28.28
N LYS A 171 -9.77 2.43 -29.10
CA LYS A 171 -10.05 2.45 -30.54
C LYS A 171 -11.45 1.92 -30.82
N ASN A 172 -12.21 2.60 -31.67
CA ASN A 172 -13.56 2.17 -32.03
C ASN A 172 -13.54 0.77 -32.70
N GLY A 173 -14.46 -0.09 -32.27
CA GLY A 173 -14.56 -1.47 -32.76
C GLY A 173 -13.73 -2.48 -31.97
N ASN A 174 -12.71 -2.04 -31.21
CA ASN A 174 -12.01 -2.92 -30.29
C ASN A 174 -12.92 -3.36 -29.14
N GLN A 175 -12.61 -4.48 -28.51
CA GLN A 175 -13.34 -4.99 -27.35
C GLN A 175 -12.38 -5.37 -26.23
N LEU A 176 -12.79 -5.09 -25.00
CA LEU A 176 -12.13 -5.58 -23.81
C LEU A 176 -12.95 -6.74 -23.23
N VAL A 177 -12.34 -7.91 -23.13
CA VAL A 177 -13.02 -9.17 -22.81
C VAL A 177 -12.44 -9.78 -21.54
N LEU A 178 -13.30 -10.06 -20.56
CA LEU A 178 -12.96 -10.88 -19.40
C LEU A 178 -13.10 -12.35 -19.78
N LYS A 179 -12.00 -13.10 -19.70
CA LYS A 179 -11.97 -14.54 -19.89
C LYS A 179 -11.78 -15.27 -18.57
N GLY A 180 -12.44 -16.41 -18.46
CA GLY A 180 -12.27 -17.34 -17.35
C GLY A 180 -10.96 -18.12 -17.43
N PRO A 181 -10.63 -18.90 -16.39
CA PRO A 181 -9.39 -19.68 -16.33
C PRO A 181 -9.23 -20.70 -17.47
N GLY A 182 -10.34 -21.22 -18.01
CA GLY A 182 -10.35 -22.10 -19.18
C GLY A 182 -10.42 -21.36 -20.54
N GLY A 183 -10.25 -20.04 -20.56
CA GLY A 183 -10.29 -19.23 -21.79
C GLY A 183 -11.69 -18.87 -22.30
N SER A 184 -12.76 -19.32 -21.65
CA SER A 184 -14.15 -18.98 -21.99
C SER A 184 -14.42 -17.48 -21.79
N LYS A 185 -15.11 -16.84 -22.75
CA LYS A 185 -15.59 -15.46 -22.61
C LYS A 185 -16.66 -15.39 -21.50
N LEU A 186 -16.46 -14.52 -20.51
CA LEU A 186 -17.38 -14.34 -19.37
C LEU A 186 -18.16 -13.04 -19.48
N ASP A 187 -17.47 -11.95 -19.81
CA ASP A 187 -18.05 -10.62 -19.98
C ASP A 187 -17.22 -9.80 -20.97
N SER A 188 -17.79 -8.75 -21.55
CA SER A 188 -17.06 -7.84 -22.45
C SER A 188 -17.69 -6.47 -22.56
N ILE A 189 -16.87 -5.50 -22.92
CA ILE A 189 -17.29 -4.14 -23.27
C ILE A 189 -16.66 -3.73 -24.60
N SER A 190 -17.42 -3.02 -25.44
CA SER A 190 -16.89 -2.40 -26.65
C SER A 190 -16.17 -1.10 -26.33
N LEU A 191 -15.00 -0.91 -26.89
CA LEU A 191 -14.22 0.31 -26.82
C LEU A 191 -14.74 1.30 -27.87
N LYS A 192 -14.93 2.54 -27.46
CA LYS A 192 -15.40 3.66 -28.29
C LYS A 192 -14.27 4.65 -28.46
N ASP A 193 -14.21 5.31 -29.61
CA ASP A 193 -13.22 6.36 -29.84
C ASP A 193 -13.39 7.49 -28.82
N ALA A 194 -12.41 7.63 -27.95
CA ALA A 194 -12.37 8.59 -26.85
C ALA A 194 -10.93 8.73 -26.34
N LYS A 195 -10.63 9.81 -25.63
CA LYS A 195 -9.34 9.94 -24.92
C LYS A 195 -9.20 8.91 -23.79
N ASN A 196 -10.32 8.61 -23.12
CA ASN A 196 -10.37 7.64 -22.03
C ASN A 196 -11.75 7.01 -21.91
N GLN A 197 -11.82 5.75 -21.49
CA GLN A 197 -13.07 5.04 -21.20
C GLN A 197 -12.96 4.25 -19.90
N SER A 198 -13.92 4.44 -18.98
CA SER A 198 -14.07 3.60 -17.80
C SER A 198 -14.77 2.28 -18.18
N PHE A 199 -14.40 1.18 -17.52
CA PHE A 199 -15.04 -0.12 -17.73
C PHE A 199 -15.37 -0.82 -16.41
N SER A 200 -16.35 -1.71 -16.45
CA SER A 200 -16.74 -2.59 -15.35
C SER A 200 -17.19 -3.93 -15.93
N LEU A 201 -16.44 -4.99 -15.67
CA LEU A 201 -16.72 -6.35 -16.11
C LEU A 201 -17.04 -7.23 -14.90
N LYS A 202 -17.98 -8.17 -15.03
CA LYS A 202 -18.45 -8.99 -13.91
C LYS A 202 -18.61 -10.46 -14.27
N THR A 203 -18.41 -11.34 -13.30
CA THR A 203 -18.69 -12.78 -13.42
C THR A 203 -19.05 -13.39 -12.06
N SER A 204 -19.69 -14.55 -12.06
CA SER A 204 -19.92 -15.33 -10.84
C SER A 204 -18.77 -16.28 -10.54
N LEU A 205 -18.45 -16.44 -9.26
CA LEU A 205 -17.43 -17.38 -8.78
C LEU A 205 -18.08 -18.68 -8.29
N LYS A 206 -17.77 -19.80 -8.95
CA LYS A 206 -18.49 -21.08 -8.77
C LYS A 206 -17.73 -22.13 -7.96
N ALA A 207 -16.41 -22.02 -7.87
CA ALA A 207 -15.56 -23.01 -7.20
C ALA A 207 -14.53 -22.31 -6.32
N LYS A 208 -14.04 -23.02 -5.30
CA LYS A 208 -12.91 -22.59 -4.47
C LYS A 208 -11.60 -22.92 -5.17
N GLY A 209 -10.61 -22.06 -4.98
CA GLY A 209 -9.26 -22.24 -5.50
C GLY A 209 -8.58 -20.93 -5.85
N ASN A 210 -7.36 -21.06 -6.35
CA ASN A 210 -6.59 -19.96 -6.92
C ASN A 210 -6.78 -20.00 -8.43
N PHE A 211 -7.40 -18.97 -8.99
CA PHE A 211 -7.79 -18.92 -10.40
C PHE A 211 -7.09 -17.77 -11.11
N LEU A 212 -6.61 -18.04 -12.32
CA LEU A 212 -6.03 -17.03 -13.19
C LEU A 212 -7.05 -16.65 -14.25
N TYR A 213 -7.73 -15.52 -14.06
CA TYR A 213 -8.56 -14.93 -15.11
C TYR A 213 -7.66 -14.15 -16.07
N SER A 214 -8.18 -13.73 -17.21
CA SER A 214 -7.45 -12.83 -18.11
C SER A 214 -8.34 -11.73 -18.66
N LEU A 215 -7.75 -10.55 -18.80
CA LEU A 215 -8.33 -9.43 -19.50
C LEU A 215 -7.67 -9.33 -20.87
N VAL A 216 -8.47 -9.52 -21.92
CA VAL A 216 -7.99 -9.61 -23.30
C VAL A 216 -8.56 -8.46 -24.10
N GLU A 217 -7.69 -7.67 -24.71
CA GLU A 217 -8.06 -6.70 -25.72
C GLU A 217 -8.09 -7.37 -27.09
N LYS A 218 -9.15 -7.12 -27.84
CA LYS A 218 -9.31 -7.58 -29.21
C LYS A 218 -9.56 -6.41 -30.15
N ASP A 219 -9.02 -6.51 -31.36
CA ASP A 219 -9.37 -5.58 -32.45
C ASP A 219 -10.76 -5.86 -33.03
N SER A 220 -11.17 -5.05 -34.01
CA SER A 220 -12.44 -5.20 -34.73
C SER A 220 -12.56 -6.50 -35.54
N LEU A 221 -11.44 -7.15 -35.85
CA LEU A 221 -11.37 -8.44 -36.55
C LEU A 221 -11.33 -9.63 -35.59
N GLY A 222 -11.22 -9.38 -34.28
CA GLY A 222 -11.16 -10.38 -33.22
C GLY A 222 -9.75 -10.87 -32.87
N ASN A 223 -8.70 -10.29 -33.46
CA ASN A 223 -7.30 -10.59 -33.14
C ASN A 223 -6.97 -10.07 -31.74
N VAL A 224 -6.12 -10.79 -31.01
CA VAL A 224 -5.69 -10.41 -29.67
C VAL A 224 -4.58 -9.37 -29.76
N LEU A 225 -4.81 -8.18 -29.19
CA LEU A 225 -3.83 -7.10 -29.10
C LEU A 225 -3.03 -7.19 -27.80
N SER A 226 -3.71 -7.48 -26.69
CA SER A 226 -3.10 -7.66 -25.38
C SER A 226 -3.83 -8.72 -24.57
N LEU A 227 -3.09 -9.43 -23.72
CA LEU A 227 -3.60 -10.44 -22.81
C LEU A 227 -2.91 -10.24 -21.47
N ASN A 228 -3.67 -9.91 -20.44
CA ASN A 228 -3.12 -9.62 -19.12
C ASN A 228 -3.80 -10.50 -18.05
N PRO A 229 -3.02 -11.10 -17.13
CA PRO A 229 -3.55 -11.97 -16.07
C PRO A 229 -4.29 -11.18 -14.99
N VAL A 230 -5.35 -11.77 -14.45
CA VAL A 230 -6.09 -11.26 -13.28
C VAL A 230 -6.15 -12.39 -12.25
N PRO A 231 -5.19 -12.45 -11.30
CA PRO A 231 -5.17 -13.48 -10.27
C PRO A 231 -6.30 -13.28 -9.26
N VAL A 232 -7.08 -14.34 -8.98
CA VAL A 232 -8.21 -14.28 -8.05
C VAL A 232 -8.19 -15.51 -7.14
N ARG A 233 -8.30 -15.26 -5.85
CA ARG A 233 -8.42 -16.31 -4.82
C ARG A 233 -9.87 -16.42 -4.39
N VAL A 234 -10.44 -17.61 -4.50
CA VAL A 234 -11.81 -17.88 -4.10
C VAL A 234 -11.80 -18.86 -2.95
N ALA A 235 -12.23 -18.39 -1.77
CA ALA A 235 -12.46 -19.22 -0.60
C ALA A 235 -13.87 -19.83 -0.63
N ASP A 236 -14.10 -20.84 0.20
CA ASP A 236 -15.45 -21.33 0.45
C ASP A 236 -16.33 -20.23 1.05
N ARG A 237 -17.65 -20.42 0.94
CA ARG A 237 -18.60 -19.60 1.68
C ARG A 237 -18.36 -19.80 3.17
N GLN A 238 -18.29 -18.70 3.92
CA GLN A 238 -18.17 -18.77 5.38
C GLN A 238 -19.46 -19.36 5.96
N ILE A 239 -19.34 -20.55 6.55
CA ILE A 239 -20.40 -21.16 7.35
C ILE A 239 -20.40 -20.46 8.71
N LEU A 240 -21.56 -19.96 9.12
CA LEU A 240 -21.75 -19.22 10.37
C LEU A 240 -22.50 -20.10 11.34
N LYS A 241 -22.18 -19.99 12.63
CA LYS A 241 -22.95 -20.57 13.72
C LYS A 241 -23.88 -19.49 14.28
N ILE A 242 -25.18 -19.66 14.10
CA ILE A 242 -26.18 -18.64 14.39
C ILE A 242 -27.13 -19.16 15.47
N LEU A 243 -27.30 -18.38 16.53
CA LEU A 243 -28.30 -18.61 17.57
C LEU A 243 -29.48 -17.69 17.32
N ILE A 244 -30.70 -18.21 17.32
CA ILE A 244 -31.93 -17.43 17.21
C ILE A 244 -32.76 -17.62 18.48
N LEU A 245 -33.03 -16.54 19.21
CA LEU A 245 -33.81 -16.53 20.44
C LEU A 245 -35.10 -15.73 20.23
N ASN A 246 -36.24 -16.41 20.33
CA ASN A 246 -37.55 -15.77 20.15
C ASN A 246 -38.46 -15.94 21.36
N ALA A 247 -39.23 -14.90 21.68
CA ALA A 247 -40.33 -14.93 22.65
C ALA A 247 -41.50 -15.79 22.17
N PHE A 248 -41.72 -15.84 20.85
CA PHE A 248 -42.71 -16.71 20.22
C PHE A 248 -42.32 -16.94 18.75
N PRO A 249 -42.78 -18.05 18.12
CA PRO A 249 -42.54 -18.29 16.70
C PRO A 249 -43.22 -17.23 15.82
N THR A 250 -42.50 -16.68 14.85
CA THR A 250 -43.03 -15.72 13.86
C THR A 250 -42.82 -16.21 12.43
N PHE A 251 -43.58 -15.66 11.47
CA PHE A 251 -43.32 -15.87 10.05
C PHE A 251 -41.92 -15.40 9.66
N GLU A 252 -41.50 -14.23 10.14
CA GLU A 252 -40.17 -13.67 9.87
C GLU A 252 -39.06 -14.65 10.26
N THR A 253 -39.10 -15.17 11.48
CA THR A 253 -38.14 -16.17 11.96
C THR A 253 -38.24 -17.47 11.15
N LYS A 254 -39.45 -17.92 10.77
CA LYS A 254 -39.62 -19.14 9.97
C LYS A 254 -38.88 -19.05 8.64
N TYR A 255 -39.02 -17.95 7.91
CA TYR A 255 -38.35 -17.78 6.62
C TYR A 255 -36.84 -17.51 6.80
N LEU A 256 -36.46 -16.74 7.81
CA LEU A 256 -35.04 -16.46 8.08
C LEU A 256 -34.27 -17.73 8.44
N LYS A 257 -34.80 -18.57 9.35
CA LYS A 257 -34.12 -19.82 9.72
C LYS A 257 -34.00 -20.79 8.55
N ASN A 258 -35.03 -20.86 7.68
CA ASN A 258 -35.01 -21.69 6.49
C ASN A 258 -33.95 -21.19 5.50
N PHE A 259 -33.94 -19.89 5.20
CA PHE A 259 -32.93 -19.28 4.33
C PHE A 259 -31.50 -19.53 4.84
N LEU A 260 -31.28 -19.37 6.15
CA LEU A 260 -29.98 -19.62 6.78
C LEU A 260 -29.56 -21.10 6.67
N ALA A 261 -30.49 -22.02 6.92
CA ALA A 261 -30.26 -23.45 6.82
C ALA A 261 -29.99 -23.90 5.37
N GLU A 262 -30.79 -23.44 4.41
CA GLU A 262 -30.60 -23.70 2.97
C GLU A 262 -29.29 -23.11 2.45
N SER A 263 -28.83 -22.00 3.03
CA SER A 263 -27.54 -21.38 2.71
C SER A 263 -26.34 -22.12 3.32
N GLY A 264 -26.57 -23.18 4.10
CA GLY A 264 -25.55 -24.04 4.71
C GLY A 264 -25.05 -23.58 6.08
N HIS A 265 -25.64 -22.54 6.68
CA HIS A 265 -25.27 -22.08 8.02
C HIS A 265 -25.74 -23.07 9.10
N LYS A 266 -25.03 -23.09 10.24
CA LYS A 266 -25.40 -23.88 11.42
C LYS A 266 -26.34 -23.03 12.26
N VAL A 267 -27.60 -23.46 12.41
CA VAL A 267 -28.62 -22.64 13.10
C VAL A 267 -29.19 -23.39 14.29
N VAL A 268 -29.16 -22.75 15.45
CA VAL A 268 -29.86 -23.18 16.66
C VAL A 268 -30.98 -22.19 16.93
N VAL A 269 -32.21 -22.67 17.03
CA VAL A 269 -33.37 -21.82 17.34
C VAL A 269 -33.96 -22.23 18.67
N ARG A 270 -34.11 -21.27 19.59
CA ARG A 270 -34.87 -21.41 20.84
C ARG A 270 -36.07 -20.50 20.80
N SER A 271 -37.26 -21.07 20.74
CA SER A 271 -38.52 -20.31 20.82
C SER A 271 -39.25 -20.64 22.12
N GLN A 272 -39.67 -19.62 22.84
CA GLN A 272 -40.50 -19.80 24.04
C GLN A 272 -41.93 -20.14 23.61
N LEU A 273 -42.47 -21.26 24.14
CA LEU A 273 -43.84 -21.69 23.89
C LEU A 273 -44.79 -21.15 24.97
N THR A 274 -44.36 -21.25 26.22
CA THR A 274 -45.02 -20.71 27.42
C THR A 274 -43.96 -20.26 28.41
N ARG A 275 -44.34 -19.59 29.51
CA ARG A 275 -43.39 -19.18 30.56
C ARG A 275 -42.53 -20.37 31.02
N GLY A 276 -41.21 -20.27 30.85
CA GLY A 276 -40.25 -21.31 31.23
C GLY A 276 -40.22 -22.58 30.36
N ARG A 277 -41.01 -22.67 29.28
CA ARG A 277 -40.98 -23.81 28.36
C ARG A 277 -40.53 -23.38 26.98
N PHE A 278 -39.53 -24.08 26.46
CA PHE A 278 -38.86 -23.74 25.21
C PHE A 278 -38.91 -24.91 24.22
N LYS A 279 -39.04 -24.56 22.95
CA LYS A 279 -38.82 -25.45 21.81
C LYS A 279 -37.44 -25.16 21.22
N PHE A 280 -36.68 -26.22 20.98
CA PHE A 280 -35.39 -26.15 20.31
C PHE A 280 -35.47 -26.76 18.92
N GLU A 281 -34.88 -26.08 17.93
CA GLU A 281 -34.73 -26.59 16.57
C GLU A 281 -33.26 -26.43 16.14
N TYR A 282 -32.75 -27.44 15.41
CA TYR A 282 -31.34 -27.54 15.03
C TYR A 282 -31.24 -27.79 13.53
N PHE A 283 -30.47 -26.97 12.82
CA PHE A 283 -30.26 -27.08 11.38
C PHE A 283 -28.77 -27.10 11.07
N ASN A 284 -28.33 -28.09 10.28
CA ASN A 284 -26.92 -28.32 9.89
C ASN A 284 -25.94 -28.41 11.08
N THR A 285 -26.43 -28.75 12.27
CA THR A 285 -25.65 -28.80 13.50
C THR A 285 -26.15 -29.90 14.42
N GLU A 286 -25.26 -30.38 15.29
CA GLU A 286 -25.61 -31.28 16.38
C GLU A 286 -26.50 -30.57 17.41
N ARG A 287 -27.22 -31.38 18.21
CA ARG A 287 -28.13 -30.86 19.23
C ARG A 287 -27.34 -30.18 20.35
N LEU A 288 -27.54 -28.88 20.50
CA LEU A 288 -26.93 -28.05 21.55
C LEU A 288 -28.02 -27.28 22.30
N PRO A 289 -28.57 -27.79 23.42
CA PRO A 289 -29.61 -27.09 24.16
C PRO A 289 -29.07 -25.81 24.81
N VAL A 290 -29.67 -24.67 24.44
CA VAL A 290 -29.29 -23.33 24.95
C VAL A 290 -30.24 -22.90 26.07
N ASN A 291 -30.00 -23.41 27.27
CA ASN A 291 -30.85 -23.13 28.43
C ASN A 291 -30.49 -21.81 29.14
N SER A 292 -29.24 -21.38 29.06
CA SER A 292 -28.74 -20.11 29.59
C SER A 292 -27.86 -19.40 28.56
N LEU A 293 -27.54 -18.12 28.81
CA LEU A 293 -26.60 -17.35 28.00
C LEU A 293 -25.29 -17.23 28.76
N SER A 294 -24.66 -18.38 29.03
CA SER A 294 -23.30 -18.42 29.58
C SER A 294 -22.27 -18.06 28.53
N GLU A 295 -21.10 -17.61 28.98
CA GLU A 295 -19.96 -17.29 28.11
C GLU A 295 -19.55 -18.48 27.24
N GLU A 296 -19.56 -19.70 27.80
CA GLU A 296 -19.23 -20.94 27.09
C GLU A 296 -20.21 -21.22 25.94
N ILE A 297 -21.52 -21.04 26.18
CA ILE A 297 -22.53 -21.25 25.15
C ILE A 297 -22.39 -20.17 24.06
N LEU A 298 -22.26 -18.90 24.45
CA LEU A 298 -22.17 -17.79 23.49
C LEU A 298 -20.90 -17.85 22.64
N ALA A 299 -19.78 -18.36 23.16
CA ALA A 299 -18.53 -18.55 22.43
C ALA A 299 -18.68 -19.48 21.20
N ASN A 300 -19.69 -20.35 21.21
CA ASN A 300 -19.99 -21.25 20.09
C ASN A 300 -20.67 -20.57 18.90
N PHE A 301 -21.10 -19.31 19.02
CA PHE A 301 -21.87 -18.62 17.99
C PHE A 301 -21.14 -17.42 17.41
N ASP A 302 -21.32 -17.19 16.11
CA ASP A 302 -20.83 -16.03 15.38
C ASP A 302 -21.85 -14.88 15.38
N LEU A 303 -23.14 -15.21 15.47
CA LEU A 303 -24.25 -14.25 15.45
C LEU A 303 -25.40 -14.74 16.35
N LEU A 304 -25.92 -13.83 17.16
CA LEU A 304 -27.18 -13.99 17.89
C LEU A 304 -28.25 -13.11 17.22
N VAL A 305 -29.37 -13.72 16.83
CA VAL A 305 -30.60 -13.04 16.45
C VAL A 305 -31.56 -13.12 17.63
N ILE A 306 -32.01 -11.99 18.14
CA ILE A 306 -32.87 -11.92 19.33
C ILE A 306 -33.98 -10.90 19.12
N ASP A 307 -35.22 -11.19 19.55
CA ASP A 307 -36.27 -10.17 19.56
C ASP A 307 -36.11 -9.20 20.75
N ALA A 308 -36.62 -7.98 20.58
CA ALA A 308 -36.49 -6.94 21.58
C ALA A 308 -37.14 -7.30 22.93
N ASN A 309 -38.24 -8.07 22.92
CA ASN A 309 -38.89 -8.52 24.14
C ASN A 309 -38.06 -9.56 24.91
N GLN A 310 -37.41 -10.51 24.24
CA GLN A 310 -36.47 -11.45 24.86
C GLN A 310 -35.26 -10.73 25.43
N LEU A 311 -34.70 -9.78 24.68
CA LEU A 311 -33.54 -9.02 25.13
C LEU A 311 -33.88 -8.13 26.34
N LYS A 312 -35.08 -7.53 26.38
CA LYS A 312 -35.53 -6.73 27.53
C LYS A 312 -35.76 -7.57 28.79
N ASN A 313 -36.22 -8.82 28.62
CA ASN A 313 -36.55 -9.72 29.74
C ASN A 313 -35.41 -10.69 30.10
N ILE A 314 -34.21 -10.46 29.58
CA ILE A 314 -33.03 -11.26 29.92
C ILE A 314 -32.62 -10.96 31.37
N GLY A 315 -32.40 -11.99 32.19
CA GLY A 315 -31.94 -11.81 33.57
C GLY A 315 -30.55 -11.15 33.63
N GLY A 316 -30.25 -10.42 34.71
CA GLY A 316 -29.02 -9.61 34.84
C GLY A 316 -27.73 -10.37 34.51
N THR A 317 -27.53 -11.58 35.06
CA THR A 317 -26.34 -12.40 34.75
C THR A 317 -26.23 -12.76 33.27
N ASN A 318 -27.34 -13.08 32.60
CA ASN A 318 -27.34 -13.39 31.17
C ASN A 318 -27.08 -12.13 30.33
N TYR A 319 -27.53 -10.95 30.79
CA TYR A 319 -27.25 -9.67 30.15
C TYR A 319 -25.76 -9.34 30.20
N ASP A 320 -25.14 -9.48 31.37
CA ASP A 320 -23.72 -9.20 31.57
C ASP A 320 -22.85 -10.13 30.73
N ASN A 321 -23.17 -11.44 30.72
CA ASN A 321 -22.49 -12.42 29.88
C ASN A 321 -22.64 -12.11 28.38
N LEU A 322 -23.83 -11.66 27.95
CA LEU A 322 -24.05 -11.24 26.56
C LEU A 322 -23.18 -10.04 26.20
N HIS A 323 -23.17 -9.00 27.03
CA HIS A 323 -22.32 -7.81 26.81
C HIS A 323 -20.84 -8.17 26.77
N LYS A 324 -20.39 -9.06 27.66
CA LYS A 324 -19.01 -9.57 27.66
C LYS A 324 -18.69 -10.34 26.38
N ALA A 325 -19.59 -11.24 25.93
CA ALA A 325 -19.41 -11.98 24.69
C ALA A 325 -19.35 -11.07 23.45
N ILE A 326 -20.14 -9.99 23.41
CA ILE A 326 -20.05 -8.98 22.36
C ILE A 326 -18.68 -8.30 22.42
N ARG A 327 -18.31 -7.75 23.57
CA ARG A 327 -17.12 -6.89 23.72
C ARG A 327 -15.81 -7.65 23.53
N GLU A 328 -15.66 -8.77 24.21
CA GLU A 328 -14.40 -9.52 24.28
C GLU A 328 -14.31 -10.58 23.19
N GLN A 329 -15.34 -11.41 23.07
CA GLN A 329 -15.34 -12.55 22.14
C GLN A 329 -15.76 -12.17 20.72
N GLY A 330 -16.25 -10.95 20.50
CA GLY A 330 -16.62 -10.43 19.18
C GLY A 330 -17.95 -10.95 18.64
N LEU A 331 -18.86 -11.40 19.51
CA LEU A 331 -20.19 -11.86 19.11
C LEU A 331 -20.95 -10.76 18.37
N GLY A 332 -21.56 -11.12 17.23
CA GLY A 332 -22.54 -10.27 16.56
C GLY A 332 -23.92 -10.44 17.18
N VAL A 333 -24.67 -9.35 17.34
CA VAL A 333 -26.07 -9.38 17.78
C VAL A 333 -26.94 -8.59 16.79
N PHE A 334 -27.99 -9.24 16.30
CA PHE A 334 -29.06 -8.61 15.55
C PHE A 334 -30.33 -8.59 16.40
N ILE A 335 -30.81 -7.40 16.73
CA ILE A 335 -32.08 -7.21 17.43
C ILE A 335 -33.18 -7.12 16.38
N GLN A 336 -34.13 -8.06 16.41
CA GLN A 336 -35.25 -8.04 15.47
C GLN A 336 -36.14 -6.82 15.75
N PRO A 337 -36.53 -6.07 14.71
CA PRO A 337 -37.35 -4.89 14.90
C PRO A 337 -38.78 -5.22 15.29
N ASP A 338 -39.28 -4.50 16.27
CA ASP A 338 -40.69 -4.40 16.59
C ASP A 338 -41.00 -3.03 17.21
N LEU A 339 -42.28 -2.76 17.49
CA LEU A 339 -42.68 -1.51 18.13
C LEU A 339 -42.12 -1.35 19.56
N SER A 340 -41.74 -2.44 20.23
CA SER A 340 -41.13 -2.34 21.56
C SER A 340 -39.72 -1.77 21.46
N LEU A 341 -38.94 -2.17 20.45
CA LEU A 341 -37.61 -1.63 20.18
C LEU A 341 -37.64 -0.13 19.90
N PHE A 342 -38.51 0.32 18.99
CA PHE A 342 -38.54 1.73 18.57
C PHE A 342 -38.97 2.68 19.67
N ASN A 343 -39.77 2.20 20.64
CA ASN A 343 -40.23 2.99 21.78
C ASN A 343 -39.33 2.84 23.02
N ALA A 344 -38.31 2.00 22.98
CA ALA A 344 -37.44 1.66 24.11
C ALA A 344 -36.04 2.30 24.00
N SER A 345 -35.99 3.61 23.72
CA SER A 345 -34.73 4.35 23.57
C SER A 345 -33.85 4.38 24.82
N ARG A 346 -34.42 4.11 26.01
CA ARG A 346 -33.66 4.05 27.27
C ARG A 346 -33.01 2.68 27.46
N GLU A 347 -33.68 1.62 27.04
CA GLU A 347 -33.20 0.25 27.17
C GLU A 347 -32.16 -0.12 26.10
N PHE A 348 -32.18 0.57 24.96
CA PHE A 348 -31.25 0.36 23.85
C PHE A 348 -30.57 1.68 23.43
N PRO A 349 -29.68 2.27 24.26
CA PRO A 349 -29.05 3.56 23.98
C PRO A 349 -28.14 3.54 22.73
N GLU A 350 -27.83 2.36 22.20
CA GLU A 350 -27.10 2.17 20.95
C GLU A 350 -27.90 2.59 19.71
N PHE A 351 -29.23 2.68 19.80
CA PHE A 351 -30.11 2.93 18.66
C PHE A 351 -31.15 4.02 18.97
N ASP A 352 -31.20 4.99 18.07
CA ASP A 352 -32.20 6.05 18.09
C ASP A 352 -33.05 6.00 16.83
N PHE A 353 -34.35 6.17 17.01
CA PHE A 353 -35.32 6.10 15.94
C PHE A 353 -36.14 7.38 15.87
N THR A 354 -36.45 7.81 14.65
CA THR A 354 -37.42 8.88 14.40
C THR A 354 -38.53 8.37 13.51
N THR A 355 -39.73 8.91 13.70
CA THR A 355 -40.86 8.56 12.84
C THR A 355 -40.62 9.00 11.41
N ASN A 356 -41.15 8.23 10.47
CA ASN A 356 -41.09 8.50 9.04
C ASN A 356 -42.45 8.21 8.43
N ASN A 357 -42.90 9.07 7.51
CA ASN A 357 -44.20 8.89 6.84
C ASN A 357 -44.15 7.78 5.78
N ASN A 358 -42.95 7.38 5.33
CA ASN A 358 -42.78 6.29 4.39
C ASN A 358 -42.75 4.93 5.11
N SER A 359 -43.52 3.97 4.59
CA SER A 359 -43.58 2.59 5.08
C SER A 359 -43.07 1.56 4.06
N GLU A 360 -42.53 2.04 2.95
CA GLU A 360 -41.92 1.24 1.89
C GLU A 360 -40.70 1.98 1.33
N PHE A 361 -39.70 1.22 0.89
CA PHE A 361 -38.52 1.77 0.22
C PHE A 361 -38.08 0.86 -0.94
N ARG A 362 -37.21 1.40 -1.79
CA ARG A 362 -36.61 0.70 -2.93
C ARG A 362 -35.10 0.71 -2.80
N LEU A 363 -34.46 -0.44 -3.00
CA LEU A 363 -33.01 -0.56 -3.01
C LEU A 363 -32.46 -0.07 -4.36
N LYS A 364 -31.27 0.54 -4.38
CA LYS A 364 -30.65 1.05 -5.62
C LYS A 364 -30.40 -0.07 -6.63
N GLU A 365 -30.04 -1.26 -6.15
CA GLU A 365 -29.82 -2.46 -6.96
C GLU A 365 -31.12 -3.04 -7.53
N TRP A 366 -32.26 -2.80 -6.86
CA TRP A 366 -33.58 -3.31 -7.24
C TRP A 366 -34.64 -2.20 -7.15
N PRO A 367 -34.60 -1.20 -8.07
CA PRO A 367 -35.47 -0.03 -7.99
C PRO A 367 -36.95 -0.37 -8.15
N ASN A 368 -37.28 -1.53 -8.71
CA ASN A 368 -38.66 -1.94 -8.99
C ASN A 368 -39.30 -2.80 -7.90
N VAL A 369 -38.55 -3.16 -6.85
CA VAL A 369 -39.06 -4.03 -5.78
C VAL A 369 -39.22 -3.22 -4.48
N PRO A 370 -40.46 -2.96 -4.02
CA PRO A 370 -40.67 -2.29 -2.76
C PRO A 370 -40.39 -3.24 -1.58
N VAL A 371 -39.69 -2.76 -0.58
CA VAL A 371 -39.44 -3.46 0.68
C VAL A 371 -40.15 -2.70 1.80
N LYS A 372 -40.98 -3.41 2.57
CA LYS A 372 -41.79 -2.82 3.64
C LYS A 372 -40.96 -2.50 4.88
N THR A 373 -41.27 -1.39 5.52
CA THR A 373 -40.64 -0.93 6.76
C THR A 373 -41.69 -0.55 7.79
N TYR A 374 -41.25 -0.48 9.05
CA TYR A 374 -41.94 0.33 10.04
C TYR A 374 -41.79 1.81 9.66
N SER A 375 -42.74 2.64 10.09
CA SER A 375 -42.75 4.09 9.91
C SER A 375 -41.70 4.79 10.78
N PHE A 376 -40.46 4.29 10.73
CA PHE A 376 -39.31 4.74 11.48
C PHE A 376 -38.06 4.71 10.59
N ILE A 377 -37.09 5.56 10.90
CA ILE A 377 -35.73 5.53 10.38
C ILE A 377 -34.75 5.55 11.54
N ILE A 378 -33.54 5.02 11.31
CA ILE A 378 -32.47 5.04 12.30
C ILE A 378 -31.72 6.36 12.18
N GLN A 379 -31.49 7.03 13.32
CA GLN A 379 -30.68 8.24 13.35
C GLN A 379 -29.19 7.91 13.21
N ASP A 380 -28.48 8.71 12.42
CA ASP A 380 -27.03 8.63 12.38
C ASP A 380 -26.43 9.22 13.66
N ARG A 381 -25.76 8.38 14.44
CA ARG A 381 -25.10 8.75 15.71
C ARG A 381 -23.64 8.35 15.67
N PHE A 382 -22.84 8.98 16.54
CA PHE A 382 -21.43 8.66 16.70
C PHE A 382 -21.22 7.15 16.94
N ARG A 383 -20.44 6.50 16.05
CA ARG A 383 -20.13 5.06 15.99
C ARG A 383 -21.20 4.15 15.38
N PHE A 384 -22.36 4.68 14.99
CA PHE A 384 -23.29 3.93 14.17
C PHE A 384 -22.72 3.76 12.75
N GLN A 385 -22.98 2.61 12.13
CA GLN A 385 -22.51 2.26 10.81
C GLN A 385 -23.71 1.80 9.98
N PRO A 386 -24.15 2.58 8.99
CA PRO A 386 -25.24 2.19 8.13
C PRO A 386 -24.87 0.97 7.27
N ILE A 387 -25.84 0.09 7.02
CA ILE A 387 -25.74 -1.03 6.08
C ILE A 387 -26.63 -0.77 4.86
N HIS A 388 -27.90 -0.46 5.10
CA HIS A 388 -28.86 -0.14 4.04
C HIS A 388 -29.37 1.29 4.24
N GLU A 389 -29.20 2.10 3.20
CA GLU A 389 -29.60 3.50 3.18
C GLU A 389 -30.56 3.76 2.02
N SER A 390 -31.44 4.73 2.24
CA SER A 390 -32.34 5.29 1.24
C SER A 390 -32.19 6.80 1.22
N GLU A 391 -32.77 7.47 0.22
CA GLU A 391 -32.88 8.94 0.22
C GLU A 391 -33.62 9.47 1.45
N SER A 392 -34.52 8.67 2.03
CA SER A 392 -35.28 9.01 3.24
C SER A 392 -34.56 8.73 4.55
N GLY A 393 -33.32 8.21 4.52
CA GLY A 393 -32.51 7.94 5.72
C GLY A 393 -32.06 6.49 5.85
N ILE A 394 -31.52 6.17 7.03
CA ILE A 394 -30.90 4.87 7.32
C ILE A 394 -31.96 3.85 7.75
N LEU A 395 -31.93 2.68 7.12
CA LEU A 395 -32.93 1.63 7.32
C LEU A 395 -32.40 0.46 8.14
N SER A 396 -31.09 0.24 8.13
CA SER A 396 -30.45 -0.73 9.00
C SER A 396 -28.98 -0.40 9.18
N GLY A 397 -28.42 -0.87 10.28
CA GLY A 397 -27.03 -0.65 10.60
C GLY A 397 -26.66 -1.28 11.91
N TYR A 398 -25.46 -0.97 12.37
CA TYR A 398 -24.92 -1.50 13.61
C TYR A 398 -24.04 -0.49 14.31
N THR A 399 -23.90 -0.64 15.62
CA THR A 399 -22.85 -0.02 16.40
C THR A 399 -21.75 -1.04 16.69
N LYS A 400 -20.49 -0.58 16.71
CA LYS A 400 -19.34 -1.42 17.07
C LYS A 400 -19.11 -1.33 18.57
N LEU A 401 -19.14 -2.49 19.23
CA LEU A 401 -18.91 -2.63 20.67
C LEU A 401 -17.63 -3.45 20.88
N GLN A 402 -16.48 -2.75 20.95
CA GLN A 402 -15.14 -3.36 20.95
C GLN A 402 -14.94 -4.35 19.78
N ASN A 403 -14.80 -5.67 20.06
CA ASN A 403 -14.61 -6.67 19.01
C ASN A 403 -15.91 -7.08 18.32
N GLY A 404 -17.05 -6.87 18.98
CA GLY A 404 -18.38 -7.29 18.51
C GLY A 404 -19.18 -6.16 17.88
N ARG A 405 -20.42 -6.51 17.53
CA ARG A 405 -21.37 -5.60 16.88
C ARG A 405 -22.77 -5.85 17.41
N MET A 406 -23.52 -4.78 17.57
CA MET A 406 -24.96 -4.85 17.82
C MET A 406 -25.65 -4.06 16.73
N GLY A 407 -26.64 -4.63 16.06
CA GLY A 407 -27.38 -3.93 15.02
C GLY A 407 -28.84 -4.30 14.98
N THR A 408 -29.55 -3.54 14.16
CA THR A 408 -31.00 -3.65 13.97
C THR A 408 -31.38 -3.09 12.60
N SER A 409 -32.66 -3.16 12.27
CA SER A 409 -33.24 -2.60 11.05
C SER A 409 -34.59 -1.97 11.35
N VAL A 410 -35.21 -1.36 10.35
CA VAL A 410 -36.62 -0.95 10.39
C VAL A 410 -37.47 -1.77 9.42
N PHE A 411 -36.94 -2.88 8.90
CA PHE A 411 -37.65 -3.73 7.95
C PHE A 411 -38.84 -4.44 8.59
N LYS A 412 -39.92 -4.58 7.82
CA LYS A 412 -41.17 -5.19 8.27
C LYS A 412 -41.61 -6.25 7.28
N ASN A 413 -41.97 -7.44 7.79
CA ASN A 413 -42.52 -8.55 7.00
C ASN A 413 -41.67 -8.90 5.77
N THR A 414 -40.34 -9.02 5.92
CA THR A 414 -39.46 -9.26 4.76
C THR A 414 -39.74 -10.61 4.11
N TYR A 415 -40.32 -11.57 4.85
CA TYR A 415 -40.80 -12.84 4.28
C TYR A 415 -41.77 -12.68 3.10
N GLN A 416 -42.50 -11.56 3.00
CA GLN A 416 -43.40 -11.30 1.87
C GLN A 416 -42.64 -11.21 0.55
N LEU A 417 -41.38 -10.75 0.57
CA LEU A 417 -40.53 -10.74 -0.62
C LEU A 417 -40.34 -12.13 -1.22
N ILE A 418 -40.26 -13.17 -0.39
CA ILE A 418 -40.18 -14.56 -0.88
C ILE A 418 -41.51 -14.98 -1.49
N LEU A 419 -42.62 -14.69 -0.79
CA LEU A 419 -43.97 -15.02 -1.25
C LEU A 419 -44.33 -14.35 -2.58
N ASP A 420 -43.83 -13.14 -2.79
CA ASP A 420 -44.04 -12.34 -3.99
C ASP A 420 -43.04 -12.70 -5.13
N GLY A 421 -42.22 -13.73 -4.95
CA GLY A 421 -41.22 -14.19 -5.94
C GLY A 421 -39.92 -13.38 -5.97
N ASN A 422 -39.79 -12.33 -5.16
CA ASN A 422 -38.60 -11.47 -5.04
C ASN A 422 -37.50 -12.07 -4.13
N THR A 423 -37.24 -13.37 -4.27
CA THR A 423 -36.30 -14.12 -3.42
C THR A 423 -34.88 -13.55 -3.46
N ALA A 424 -34.41 -13.09 -4.62
CA ALA A 424 -33.07 -12.51 -4.75
C ALA A 424 -32.88 -11.24 -3.87
N VAL A 425 -33.93 -10.41 -3.74
CA VAL A 425 -33.91 -9.19 -2.92
C VAL A 425 -33.87 -9.56 -1.43
N TYR A 426 -34.70 -10.53 -1.02
CA TYR A 426 -34.69 -11.06 0.34
C TYR A 426 -33.30 -11.60 0.72
N GLN A 427 -32.72 -12.45 -0.12
CA GLN A 427 -31.43 -13.08 0.12
C GLN A 427 -30.32 -12.04 0.23
N ALA A 428 -30.32 -11.02 -0.64
CA ALA A 428 -29.32 -9.98 -0.59
C ALA A 428 -29.42 -9.11 0.67
N LEU A 429 -30.63 -8.70 1.05
CA LEU A 429 -30.89 -7.89 2.25
C LEU A 429 -30.39 -8.60 3.51
N TRP A 430 -30.79 -9.86 3.70
CA TRP A 430 -30.37 -10.64 4.87
C TRP A 430 -28.89 -11.01 4.83
N SER A 431 -28.34 -11.37 3.66
CA SER A 431 -26.90 -11.68 3.54
C SER A 431 -26.04 -10.47 3.93
N GLN A 432 -26.42 -9.26 3.51
CA GLN A 432 -25.71 -8.04 3.88
C GLN A 432 -25.77 -7.78 5.39
N LEU A 433 -26.95 -7.90 6.02
CA LEU A 433 -27.09 -7.76 7.48
C LEU A 433 -26.22 -8.76 8.24
N ILE A 434 -26.36 -10.05 7.89
CA ILE A 434 -25.67 -11.15 8.58
C ILE A 434 -24.16 -11.04 8.38
N GLU A 435 -23.67 -10.79 7.16
CA GLU A 435 -22.23 -10.65 6.89
C GLU A 435 -21.62 -9.46 7.65
N LYS A 436 -22.35 -8.35 7.74
CA LYS A 436 -21.89 -7.16 8.45
C LYS A 436 -21.93 -7.32 9.97
N LEU A 437 -22.85 -8.11 10.52
CA LEU A 437 -23.01 -8.30 11.97
C LEU A 437 -22.21 -9.46 12.53
N ALA A 438 -22.04 -10.54 11.77
CA ALA A 438 -21.38 -11.73 12.24
C ALA A 438 -19.96 -11.45 12.75
N LYS A 439 -19.57 -12.25 13.75
CA LYS A 439 -18.23 -12.28 14.34
C LYS A 439 -17.18 -12.37 13.24
N LYS A 440 -16.28 -11.38 13.22
CA LYS A 440 -15.14 -11.40 12.31
C LYS A 440 -14.10 -12.38 12.87
N LYS A 441 -13.61 -13.27 12.01
CA LYS A 441 -12.40 -14.04 12.31
C LYS A 441 -11.22 -13.09 12.13
N ASN A 442 -10.52 -12.80 13.23
CA ASN A 442 -9.24 -12.10 13.17
C ASN A 442 -8.16 -13.18 13.08
N PRO A 443 -7.47 -13.32 11.93
CA PRO A 443 -6.38 -14.27 11.83
C PRO A 443 -5.23 -13.82 12.74
N VAL A 444 -4.45 -14.76 13.26
CA VAL A 444 -3.23 -14.47 14.04
C VAL A 444 -2.21 -13.72 13.19
N ILE A 445 -2.25 -13.94 11.88
CA ILE A 445 -1.39 -13.31 10.88
C ILE A 445 -2.24 -12.71 9.77
N GLU A 446 -2.11 -11.40 9.57
CA GLU A 446 -2.75 -10.66 8.48
C GLU A 446 -1.70 -10.25 7.45
N TRP A 447 -1.93 -10.62 6.19
CA TRP A 447 -1.03 -10.35 5.07
C TRP A 447 -1.58 -9.26 4.17
N ASN A 448 -0.72 -8.34 3.75
CA ASN A 448 -1.03 -7.26 2.82
C ASN A 448 0.12 -7.04 1.81
N SER A 449 -0.21 -6.50 0.64
CA SER A 449 0.76 -5.97 -0.32
C SER A 449 0.16 -4.74 -0.99
N ASP A 450 1.04 -3.81 -1.39
CA ASP A 450 0.65 -2.60 -2.11
C ASP A 450 0.47 -2.88 -3.62
N SER A 451 0.96 -4.03 -4.12
CA SER A 451 0.75 -4.50 -5.50
C SER A 451 -0.18 -5.73 -5.52
N PHE A 452 -1.04 -5.80 -6.54
CA PHE A 452 -1.96 -6.93 -6.72
C PHE A 452 -1.29 -8.19 -7.30
N MET A 453 -0.07 -8.06 -7.83
CA MET A 453 0.73 -9.18 -8.35
C MET A 453 2.23 -8.90 -8.29
N ALA A 454 3.02 -9.96 -8.37
CA ALA A 454 4.47 -9.90 -8.54
C ALA A 454 4.85 -10.11 -10.01
N TYR A 455 6.12 -9.86 -10.34
CA TYR A 455 6.69 -10.12 -11.67
C TYR A 455 7.96 -10.96 -11.52
N ALA A 456 8.18 -11.86 -12.48
CA ALA A 456 9.36 -12.71 -12.46
C ALA A 456 10.65 -11.87 -12.57
N ASN A 457 11.60 -12.16 -11.68
CA ASN A 457 12.86 -11.43 -11.52
C ASN A 457 12.70 -9.95 -11.15
N GLU A 458 11.66 -9.62 -10.39
CA GLU A 458 11.48 -8.30 -9.78
C GLU A 458 11.18 -8.43 -8.28
N PRO A 459 11.57 -7.45 -7.45
CA PRO A 459 11.27 -7.48 -6.03
C PRO A 459 9.78 -7.28 -5.78
N PHE A 460 9.22 -8.12 -4.90
CA PHE A 460 7.83 -8.03 -4.48
C PHE A 460 7.76 -7.83 -2.96
N SER A 461 7.29 -6.64 -2.57
CA SER A 461 7.15 -6.29 -1.16
C SER A 461 5.80 -6.74 -0.59
N PHE A 462 5.85 -7.28 0.62
CA PHE A 462 4.68 -7.67 1.39
C PHE A 462 4.81 -7.17 2.84
N LYS A 463 3.67 -7.10 3.51
CA LYS A 463 3.53 -6.66 4.90
C LYS A 463 2.79 -7.73 5.68
N VAL A 464 3.25 -8.01 6.88
CA VAL A 464 2.69 -8.99 7.80
C VAL A 464 2.34 -8.29 9.10
N ARG A 465 1.09 -8.37 9.52
CA ARG A 465 0.67 -7.92 10.85
C ARG A 465 0.39 -9.13 11.73
N THR A 466 1.11 -9.27 12.83
CA THR A 466 0.96 -10.39 13.76
C THR A 466 1.36 -10.02 15.19
N THR A 467 0.81 -10.76 16.16
CA THR A 467 1.20 -10.70 17.57
C THR A 467 2.27 -11.73 17.94
N ILE A 468 2.69 -12.57 17.00
CA ILE A 468 3.78 -13.53 17.19
C ILE A 468 5.09 -12.74 17.36
N GLN A 469 5.85 -13.08 18.41
CA GLN A 469 7.20 -12.55 18.61
C GLN A 469 8.14 -13.21 17.59
N ASP A 470 8.92 -12.39 16.88
CA ASP A 470 9.88 -12.82 15.87
C ASP A 470 9.31 -13.82 14.83
N PRO A 471 8.35 -13.40 13.99
CA PRO A 471 7.74 -14.27 13.02
C PRO A 471 8.75 -14.70 11.95
N GLU A 472 8.77 -15.98 11.60
CA GLU A 472 9.66 -16.52 10.57
C GLU A 472 8.83 -16.81 9.32
N ILE A 473 9.17 -16.15 8.20
CA ILE A 473 8.44 -16.30 6.95
C ILE A 473 9.23 -17.17 5.98
N ILE A 474 8.57 -18.17 5.42
CA ILE A 474 9.13 -19.08 4.42
C ILE A 474 8.34 -19.05 3.11
N ASP A 475 9.00 -19.36 2.01
CA ASP A 475 8.41 -19.51 0.67
C ASP A 475 8.04 -20.96 0.33
N ASN A 476 7.61 -21.19 -0.92
CA ASN A 476 7.26 -22.51 -1.47
C ASN A 476 8.38 -23.55 -1.37
N GLN A 477 9.63 -23.08 -1.39
CA GLN A 477 10.84 -23.90 -1.39
C GLN A 477 11.43 -24.05 0.01
N GLN A 478 10.72 -23.60 1.05
CA GLN A 478 11.20 -23.55 2.44
C GLN A 478 12.39 -22.60 2.64
N ASN A 479 12.59 -21.63 1.74
CA ASN A 479 13.59 -20.60 1.95
C ASN A 479 13.03 -19.55 2.91
N GLU A 480 13.84 -19.16 3.90
CA GLU A 480 13.51 -18.06 4.79
C GLU A 480 13.58 -16.73 4.04
N ILE A 481 12.55 -15.90 4.22
CA ILE A 481 12.47 -14.56 3.66
C ILE A 481 12.78 -13.56 4.78
N PRO A 482 13.88 -12.81 4.69
CA PRO A 482 14.20 -11.79 5.68
C PRO A 482 13.10 -10.75 5.78
N ILE A 483 12.70 -10.45 7.02
CA ILE A 483 11.72 -9.41 7.35
C ILE A 483 12.32 -8.40 8.32
N LYS A 484 11.76 -7.19 8.32
CA LYS A 484 12.10 -6.12 9.26
C LYS A 484 10.85 -5.67 10.01
N SER A 485 10.97 -5.43 11.31
CA SER A 485 9.90 -4.82 12.09
C SER A 485 9.76 -3.34 11.76
N ASN A 486 8.53 -2.84 11.75
CA ASN A 486 8.27 -1.41 11.66
C ASN A 486 8.60 -0.73 13.01
N ILE A 487 9.25 0.43 12.96
CA ILE A 487 9.71 1.17 14.16
C ILE A 487 8.52 1.69 14.98
N ASP A 488 7.45 2.15 14.32
CA ASP A 488 6.30 2.79 14.97
C ASP A 488 5.23 1.78 15.38
N ILE A 489 5.16 0.64 14.69
CA ILE A 489 4.12 -0.38 14.86
C ILE A 489 4.78 -1.75 15.10
N PRO A 490 4.98 -2.17 16.37
CA PRO A 490 5.70 -3.41 16.70
C PRO A 490 5.09 -4.70 16.14
N THR A 491 3.78 -4.69 15.83
CA THR A 491 3.08 -5.84 15.26
C THR A 491 3.17 -5.90 13.74
N LEU A 492 3.76 -4.90 13.09
CA LEU A 492 3.87 -4.79 11.64
C LEU A 492 5.30 -5.13 11.21
N TRP A 493 5.41 -6.06 10.27
CA TRP A 493 6.65 -6.52 9.67
C TRP A 493 6.58 -6.33 8.16
N GLU A 494 7.71 -6.03 7.54
CA GLU A 494 7.83 -5.85 6.09
C GLU A 494 8.90 -6.79 5.55
N GLY A 495 8.63 -7.40 4.40
CA GLY A 495 9.57 -8.27 3.72
C GLY A 495 9.53 -8.05 2.20
N THR A 496 10.59 -8.48 1.54
CA THR A 496 10.68 -8.48 0.07
C THR A 496 11.07 -9.87 -0.39
N THR A 497 10.30 -10.44 -1.30
CA THR A 497 10.60 -11.71 -1.96
C THR A 497 10.94 -11.48 -3.42
N PHE A 498 11.65 -12.43 -4.03
CA PHE A 498 12.12 -12.33 -5.40
C PHE A 498 11.83 -13.62 -6.16
N SER A 499 10.68 -13.67 -6.82
CA SER A 499 10.26 -14.87 -7.52
C SER A 499 10.94 -14.99 -8.88
N ARG A 500 11.65 -16.11 -9.11
CA ARG A 500 12.30 -16.41 -10.40
C ARG A 500 11.35 -17.06 -11.39
N GLU A 501 10.37 -17.81 -10.88
CA GLU A 501 9.42 -18.58 -11.69
C GLU A 501 8.06 -17.90 -11.78
N LYS A 502 7.43 -18.02 -12.95
CA LYS A 502 6.07 -17.53 -13.17
C LYS A 502 5.07 -18.47 -12.50
N GLY A 503 3.95 -17.91 -12.06
CA GLY A 503 2.83 -18.69 -11.52
C GLY A 503 2.44 -18.31 -10.10
N TRP A 504 1.64 -19.18 -9.48
CA TRP A 504 1.22 -18.98 -8.10
C TRP A 504 2.36 -19.28 -7.13
N GLN A 505 2.68 -18.27 -6.32
CA GLN A 505 3.65 -18.35 -5.25
C GLN A 505 2.92 -18.25 -3.91
N PHE A 506 3.55 -18.73 -2.84
CA PHE A 506 2.97 -18.74 -1.51
C PHE A 506 4.03 -18.43 -0.44
N LEU A 507 3.64 -17.63 0.54
CA LEU A 507 4.40 -17.36 1.76
C LEU A 507 3.61 -17.87 2.95
N THR A 508 4.30 -18.39 3.96
CA THR A 508 3.67 -18.77 5.23
C THR A 508 4.60 -18.46 6.39
N ALA A 509 4.02 -18.29 7.58
CA ALA A 509 4.81 -18.31 8.79
C ALA A 509 5.06 -19.76 9.22
N THR A 510 6.23 -20.06 9.76
CA THR A 510 6.52 -21.40 10.32
C THR A 510 5.61 -21.71 11.50
N GLN A 511 5.23 -20.68 12.26
CA GLN A 511 4.39 -20.78 13.45
C GLN A 511 2.88 -20.86 13.15
N ASP A 512 2.42 -20.51 11.94
CA ASP A 512 1.03 -20.70 11.48
C ASP A 512 0.99 -21.02 9.98
N THR A 513 0.91 -22.32 9.68
CA THR A 513 0.82 -22.83 8.31
C THR A 513 -0.58 -22.73 7.70
N THR A 514 -1.60 -22.35 8.49
CA THR A 514 -2.98 -22.26 8.02
C THR A 514 -3.32 -20.91 7.39
N SER A 515 -2.57 -19.86 7.75
CA SER A 515 -2.82 -18.48 7.33
C SER A 515 -1.85 -18.00 6.24
N GLY A 516 -1.64 -18.77 5.18
CA GLY A 516 -0.65 -18.37 4.18
C GLY A 516 -1.11 -17.42 3.07
N PHE A 517 -0.13 -16.78 2.45
CA PHE A 517 -0.26 -15.69 1.50
C PHE A 517 0.14 -16.10 0.09
N TYR A 518 -0.88 -16.45 -0.70
CA TYR A 518 -0.75 -16.66 -2.13
C TYR A 518 -0.73 -15.34 -2.91
N TYR A 519 0.22 -15.21 -3.81
CA TYR A 519 0.35 -14.14 -4.80
C TYR A 519 0.75 -14.74 -6.16
N TYR A 520 0.54 -14.02 -7.26
CA TYR A 520 0.88 -14.52 -8.60
C TYR A 520 2.07 -13.75 -9.17
N ALA A 521 3.08 -14.46 -9.69
CA ALA A 521 4.22 -13.91 -10.39
C ALA A 521 3.99 -13.98 -11.91
N GLY A 522 3.81 -12.83 -12.56
CA GLY A 522 3.60 -12.70 -13.99
C GLY A 522 4.87 -12.54 -14.81
N ASP A 523 4.69 -12.36 -16.12
CA ASP A 523 5.74 -12.00 -17.07
C ASP A 523 6.01 -10.49 -17.05
N LYS A 524 7.21 -10.06 -17.46
CA LYS A 524 7.56 -8.65 -17.65
C LYS A 524 6.60 -7.91 -18.58
N LYS A 525 6.03 -8.59 -19.58
CA LYS A 525 5.08 -8.01 -20.54
C LYS A 525 3.65 -7.87 -20.00
N ASP A 526 3.32 -8.57 -18.93
CA ASP A 526 2.00 -8.48 -18.32
C ASP A 526 1.78 -7.06 -17.80
N TRP A 527 0.60 -6.50 -18.11
CA TRP A 527 0.17 -5.18 -17.67
C TRP A 527 1.09 -4.03 -18.07
N SER A 528 1.80 -4.13 -19.20
CA SER A 528 2.77 -3.12 -19.66
C SER A 528 2.26 -1.67 -19.56
N SER A 529 1.04 -1.38 -20.04
CA SER A 529 0.44 -0.04 -19.99
C SER A 529 0.09 0.42 -18.57
N LEU A 530 -0.39 -0.49 -17.71
CA LEU A 530 -0.72 -0.20 -16.32
C LEU A 530 0.56 0.08 -15.52
N ARG A 531 1.56 -0.79 -15.68
CA ARG A 531 2.89 -0.65 -15.06
C ARG A 531 3.55 0.65 -15.48
N ALA A 532 3.60 0.96 -16.77
CA ALA A 532 4.16 2.21 -17.27
C ALA A 532 3.45 3.44 -16.66
N GLN A 533 2.12 3.40 -16.52
CA GLN A 533 1.38 4.48 -15.88
C GLN A 533 1.69 4.61 -14.38
N GLU A 534 1.88 3.51 -13.66
CA GLU A 534 2.27 3.50 -12.25
C GLU A 534 3.70 4.02 -12.07
N THR A 535 4.65 3.56 -12.88
CA THR A 535 6.04 4.04 -12.93
C THR A 535 6.08 5.54 -13.17
N MET A 536 5.38 6.05 -14.19
CA MET A 536 5.31 7.50 -14.45
C MET A 536 4.81 8.28 -13.22
N GLN A 537 3.77 7.79 -12.53
CA GLN A 537 3.23 8.48 -11.35
C GLN A 537 4.21 8.47 -10.16
N GLN A 538 4.94 7.38 -9.97
CA GLN A 538 5.97 7.29 -8.94
C GLN A 538 7.16 8.20 -9.26
N ASN A 539 7.62 8.23 -10.51
CA ASN A 539 8.71 9.09 -10.97
C ASN A 539 8.36 10.58 -10.84
N LEU A 540 7.14 10.97 -11.22
CA LEU A 540 6.66 12.34 -11.00
C LEU A 540 6.67 12.73 -9.51
N ARG A 541 6.37 11.81 -8.60
CA ARG A 541 6.42 12.08 -7.15
C ARG A 541 7.84 12.16 -6.62
N TYR A 542 8.73 11.29 -7.10
CA TYR A 542 10.10 11.17 -6.61
C TYR A 542 11.02 12.27 -7.17
N PHE A 543 10.93 12.58 -8.47
CA PHE A 543 11.82 13.56 -9.12
C PHE A 543 11.31 15.00 -9.06
N ASN A 544 9.99 15.24 -8.95
CA ASN A 544 9.44 16.60 -8.88
C ASN A 544 9.13 17.05 -7.43
N SER A 545 9.60 16.34 -6.42
CA SER A 545 9.56 16.87 -5.05
C SER A 545 10.63 17.97 -4.90
N ASP A 546 10.23 19.16 -4.42
CA ASP A 546 11.12 20.33 -4.23
C ASP A 546 12.41 20.01 -3.45
N LEU A 547 12.41 18.94 -2.65
CA LEU A 547 13.54 18.43 -1.88
C LEU A 547 14.76 18.03 -2.73
N ASN A 548 14.57 17.62 -4.00
CA ASN A 548 15.65 17.20 -4.90
C ASN A 548 16.08 18.30 -5.88
N SER A 549 15.40 19.44 -5.89
CA SER A 549 15.75 20.59 -6.71
C SER A 549 16.68 21.54 -5.93
N ASN A 550 17.87 21.80 -6.47
CA ASN A 550 18.78 22.89 -6.06
C ASN A 550 19.81 22.64 -4.94
N GLN A 551 20.39 21.45 -4.81
CA GLN A 551 21.76 21.39 -4.31
C GLN A 551 22.73 21.38 -5.50
N LEU A 552 23.22 22.58 -5.86
CA LEU A 552 24.43 22.70 -6.68
C LEU A 552 25.54 21.96 -5.93
N GLN A 553 25.82 20.71 -6.32
CA GLN A 553 26.95 19.97 -5.77
C GLN A 553 28.24 20.71 -6.13
N LYS A 554 28.88 21.26 -5.11
CA LYS A 554 30.24 21.82 -5.21
C LYS A 554 31.19 20.66 -5.10
N VAL A 555 31.90 20.34 -6.17
CA VAL A 555 32.92 19.29 -6.18
C VAL A 555 34.25 19.89 -5.78
N GLN A 556 35.02 19.10 -5.02
CA GLN A 556 36.34 19.44 -4.55
C GLN A 556 37.38 19.18 -5.66
N GLU A 557 37.88 20.25 -6.30
CA GLU A 557 38.95 20.15 -7.29
C GLU A 557 40.32 20.52 -6.68
N PRO A 558 41.31 19.61 -6.67
CA PRO A 558 42.61 19.90 -6.09
C PRO A 558 43.36 20.94 -6.92
N ILE A 559 43.89 21.98 -6.27
CA ILE A 559 44.73 22.98 -6.94
C ILE A 559 46.07 22.32 -7.32
N ASN A 560 46.56 22.61 -8.53
CA ASN A 560 47.82 22.07 -9.00
C ASN A 560 48.97 22.47 -8.07
N LEU A 561 49.56 21.46 -7.41
CA LEU A 561 50.62 21.62 -6.41
C LEU A 561 51.94 22.10 -6.99
N PHE A 562 52.14 22.00 -8.31
CA PHE A 562 53.40 22.32 -8.99
C PHE A 562 53.86 23.76 -8.76
N TRP A 563 52.92 24.71 -8.68
CA TRP A 563 53.24 26.12 -8.41
C TRP A 563 53.87 26.33 -7.02
N PHE A 564 53.38 25.61 -6.01
CA PHE A 564 53.95 25.66 -4.66
C PHE A 564 55.35 25.04 -4.64
N TYR A 565 55.60 23.97 -5.41
CA TYR A 565 56.94 23.40 -5.55
C TYR A 565 57.94 24.37 -6.17
N ILE A 566 57.55 25.12 -7.22
CA ILE A 566 58.41 26.13 -7.84
C ILE A 566 58.76 27.23 -6.83
N ILE A 567 57.77 27.78 -6.14
CA ILE A 567 57.97 28.86 -5.15
C ILE A 567 58.91 28.40 -4.03
N PHE A 568 58.75 27.16 -3.58
CA PHE A 568 59.63 26.54 -2.58
C PHE A 568 61.08 26.42 -3.08
N LEU A 569 61.27 25.86 -4.28
CA LEU A 569 62.58 25.68 -4.90
C LEU A 569 63.29 27.01 -5.13
N CYS A 570 62.61 28.02 -5.64
CA CYS A 570 63.19 29.35 -5.85
C CYS A 570 63.60 30.00 -4.53
N SER A 571 62.77 29.86 -3.48
CA SER A 571 63.00 30.48 -2.18
C SER A 571 64.18 29.83 -1.43
N ILE A 572 64.25 28.49 -1.41
CA ILE A 572 65.40 27.77 -0.84
C ILE A 572 66.66 27.96 -1.69
N GLY A 573 66.53 27.92 -3.02
CA GLY A 573 67.65 28.17 -3.93
C GLY A 573 68.26 29.54 -3.70
N PHE A 574 67.44 30.57 -3.51
CA PHE A 574 67.93 31.92 -3.19
C PHE A 574 68.56 32.00 -1.79
N LEU A 575 67.93 31.41 -0.77
CA LEU A 575 68.49 31.36 0.59
C LEU A 575 69.84 30.62 0.66
N TRP A 576 70.07 29.65 -0.23
CA TRP A 576 71.33 28.91 -0.34
C TRP A 576 72.39 29.66 -1.16
N LEU A 577 71.98 30.38 -2.21
CA LEU A 577 72.89 31.12 -3.11
C LEU A 577 73.37 32.44 -2.50
N GLU A 578 72.51 33.13 -1.73
CA GLU A 578 72.79 34.45 -1.18
C GLU A 578 74.07 34.52 -0.33
N PRO A 579 74.37 33.58 0.59
CA PRO A 579 75.61 33.59 1.35
C PRO A 579 76.87 33.42 0.48
N LYS A 580 76.72 32.79 -0.70
CA LYS A 580 77.82 32.54 -1.64
C LYS A 580 78.07 33.70 -2.58
N MET A 581 77.08 34.56 -2.78
CA MET A 581 77.21 35.79 -3.58
C MET A 581 77.54 37.02 -2.72
N SER A 582 77.60 36.88 -1.39
CA SER A 582 77.92 37.97 -0.45
C SER A 582 79.34 37.90 0.12
N ASN A 583 80.28 37.26 -0.58
CA ASN A 583 81.71 37.37 -0.30
C ASN A 583 82.32 38.55 -1.07
#